data_AF-A0A1H3DZ58-F1
#
_entry.id   AF-A0A1H3DZ58-F1
#
_cell.length_a   1.000
_cell.length_b   1.000
_cell.length_c   1.000
_cell.angle_alpha   90.00
_cell.angle_beta   90.00
_cell.angle_gamma   90.00
#
_symmetry.space_group_name_H-M   'P 1'
#
loop_
_entity.id
_entity.type
_entity.pdbx_description
1 polymer ?
#
loop_
_entity_poly.entity_id
_entity_poly.type
_entity_poly.pdbx_seq_one_letter_code
_entity_poly.pdbx_strand_id
1 'polypeptide(L)' 'MAIIHVEFILVHPFREGNGGLARMLADAMAVQAGYGTLDYSSWDDNRDAYFAAIRQGLDCNYQPMMNWIERAFNEI' A
#
# COMPACT_ATOMS: atom_id res chain seq x y z
N MET A 1 -1.72 8.68 0.55
CA MET A 1 -1.87 7.28 0.98
C MET A 1 -0.56 6.50 0.87
N ALA A 2 0.14 6.52 -0.26
CA ALA A 2 1.41 5.78 -0.47
C ALA A 2 2.44 5.95 0.66
N ILE A 3 2.72 7.20 1.06
CA ILE A 3 3.67 7.51 2.14
C ILE A 3 3.26 6.81 3.44
N ILE A 4 2.00 6.98 3.87
CA ILE A 4 1.49 6.35 5.10
C ILE A 4 1.60 4.82 5.04
N HIS A 5 1.25 4.22 3.90
CA HIS A 5 1.30 2.77 3.72
C HIS A 5 2.74 2.23 3.84
N VAL A 6 3.69 2.90 3.19
CA VAL A 6 5.12 2.55 3.25
C VAL A 6 5.66 2.73 4.66
N GLU A 7 5.49 3.91 5.25
CA GLU A 7 6.02 4.24 6.57
C GLU A 7 5.46 3.31 7.65
N PHE A 8 4.17 2.98 7.59
CA PHE A 8 3.56 2.04 8.53
C PHE A 8 4.18 0.64 8.44
N ILE A 9 4.45 0.14 7.22
CA ILE A 9 5.07 -1.16 7.02
C ILE A 9 6.53 -1.15 7.50
N LEU A 10 7.27 -0.06 7.26
CA LEU A 10 8.67 0.09 7.65
C LEU A 10 8.84 0.20 9.18
N VAL A 11 7.99 0.97 9.86
CA VAL A 11 8.00 1.08 11.33
C VAL A 11 7.63 -0.24 12.00
N HIS A 12 6.82 -1.07 11.33
CA HIS A 12 6.44 -2.41 11.76
C HIS A 12 5.96 -2.48 13.25
N PRO A 13 4.93 -1.71 13.64
CA PRO A 13 4.59 -1.49 15.04
C PRO A 13 4.03 -2.71 15.79
N PHE A 14 3.56 -3.73 15.07
CA PHE A 14 2.99 -4.95 15.66
C PHE A 14 3.89 -6.16 15.42
N ARG A 15 3.75 -7.19 16.28
CA ARG A 15 4.48 -8.46 16.13
C ARG A 15 4.10 -9.19 14.82
N GLU A 16 2.82 -9.15 14.45
CA GLU A 16 2.24 -9.79 13.27
C GLU A 16 1.10 -8.93 12.71
N GLY A 17 0.73 -9.14 11.44
CA GLY A 17 -0.45 -8.52 10.84
C GLY A 17 -0.25 -7.11 10.24
N ASN A 18 0.98 -6.56 10.26
CA ASN A 18 1.26 -5.21 9.75
C ASN A 18 0.81 -5.01 8.29
N GLY A 19 1.04 -5.98 7.41
CA GLY A 19 0.63 -5.88 6.00
C GLY A 19 -0.90 -5.80 5.84
N GLY A 20 -1.65 -6.59 6.60
CA GLY A 20 -3.11 -6.55 6.58
C GLY A 20 -3.66 -5.23 7.12
N LEU A 21 -3.11 -4.74 8.23
CA LEU A 21 -3.49 -3.45 8.81
C LEU A 21 -3.13 -2.27 7.88
N ALA A 22 -2.00 -2.34 7.19
CA ALA A 22 -1.61 -1.31 6.21
C ALA A 22 -2.60 -1.22 5.04
N ARG A 23 -3.12 -2.37 4.56
CA ARG A 23 -4.17 -2.41 3.53
C ARG A 23 -5.52 -1.90 4.07
N MET A 24 -5.94 -2.35 5.25
CA MET A 24 -7.16 -1.83 5.89
C MET A 24 -7.11 -0.31 6.12
N LEU A 25 -5.94 0.23 6.49
CA LEU A 25 -5.75 1.68 6.62
C LEU A 25 -5.83 2.39 5.26
N ALA A 26 -5.27 1.80 4.21
CA ALA A 26 -5.37 2.33 2.86
C ALA A 26 -6.84 2.36 2.37
N ASP A 27 -7.61 1.30 2.61
CA ASP A 27 -9.05 1.27 2.32
C ASP A 27 -9.82 2.34 3.10
N ALA A 28 -9.55 2.50 4.39
CA ALA A 28 -10.19 3.53 5.20
C ALA A 28 -9.91 4.94 4.65
N MET A 29 -8.66 5.20 4.23
CA MET A 29 -8.27 6.47 3.61
C MET A 29 -8.94 6.66 2.23
N ALA A 30 -9.10 5.61 1.43
CA ALA A 30 -9.80 5.67 0.15
C ALA A 30 -11.27 6.04 0.33
N VAL A 31 -11.95 5.35 1.26
CA VAL A 31 -13.36 5.59 1.61
C VAL A 31 -13.56 7.00 2.18
N GLN A 32 -12.68 7.46 3.06
CA GLN A 32 -12.71 8.83 3.58
C GLN A 32 -12.55 9.90 2.49
N ALA A 33 -11.84 9.57 1.41
CA ALA A 33 -11.68 10.44 0.24
C ALA A 33 -12.81 10.33 -0.79
N GLY A 34 -13.84 9.52 -0.53
CA GLY A 34 -15.01 9.35 -1.42
C GLY A 34 -14.88 8.27 -2.48
N TYR A 35 -13.84 7.42 -2.39
CA TYR A 35 -13.65 6.25 -3.26
C TYR A 35 -14.19 4.97 -2.62
N GLY A 36 -14.19 3.87 -3.38
CA GLY A 36 -14.40 2.52 -2.83
C GLY A 36 -13.15 1.96 -2.13
N THR A 37 -13.22 0.70 -1.73
CA THR A 37 -12.04 -0.08 -1.32
C THR A 37 -11.13 -0.33 -2.52
N LEU A 38 -9.83 -0.52 -2.26
CA LEU A 38 -8.85 -0.81 -3.31
C LEU A 38 -8.91 -2.27 -3.76
N ASP A 39 -8.59 -2.54 -5.04
CA ASP A 39 -8.31 -3.89 -5.51
C ASP A 39 -6.84 -4.25 -5.28
N TYR A 40 -6.60 -5.30 -4.49
CA TYR A 40 -5.26 -5.77 -4.15
C TYR A 40 -4.81 -6.96 -5.00
N SER A 41 -5.63 -7.42 -5.97
CA SER A 41 -5.34 -8.59 -6.79
C SER A 41 -3.98 -8.48 -7.46
N SER A 42 -3.66 -7.35 -8.11
CA SER A 42 -2.33 -7.19 -8.72
C SER A 42 -1.18 -7.10 -7.72
N TRP A 43 -1.41 -6.71 -6.47
CA TRP A 43 -0.37 -6.71 -5.44
C TRP A 43 -0.07 -8.13 -4.98
N ASP A 44 -1.10 -8.96 -4.85
CA ASP A 44 -0.99 -10.35 -4.45
C ASP A 44 -0.34 -11.20 -5.54
N ASP A 45 -0.71 -10.97 -6.81
CA ASP A 45 -0.09 -11.60 -7.98
C ASP A 45 1.38 -11.17 -8.18
N ASN A 46 1.75 -9.99 -7.72
CA ASN A 46 3.08 -9.39 -7.91
C ASN A 46 3.77 -9.06 -6.59
N ARG A 47 3.67 -9.97 -5.62
CA ARG A 47 4.11 -9.76 -4.24
C ARG A 47 5.55 -9.25 -4.10
N ASP A 48 6.49 -9.78 -4.89
CA ASP A 48 7.89 -9.35 -4.84
C ASP A 48 8.08 -7.90 -5.33
N ALA A 49 7.37 -7.51 -6.39
CA ALA A 49 7.44 -6.17 -6.95
C ALA A 49 6.75 -5.14 -6.03
N TYR A 50 5.67 -5.54 -5.38
CA TYR A 50 5.04 -4.76 -4.31
C TYR A 50 6.00 -4.54 -3.13
N PHE A 51 6.67 -5.59 -2.63
CA PHE A 51 7.67 -5.44 -1.57
C PHE A 51 8.89 -4.62 -2.01
N ALA A 52 9.31 -4.72 -3.27
CA ALA A 52 10.36 -3.88 -3.82
C ALA A 52 9.97 -2.40 -3.82
N ALA A 53 8.70 -2.07 -4.07
CA ALA A 53 8.21 -0.69 -3.96
C ALA A 53 8.25 -0.17 -2.52
N ILE A 54 7.92 -1.00 -1.52
CA ILE A 54 8.05 -0.62 -0.11
C ILE A 54 9.52 -0.36 0.26
N ARG A 55 10.45 -1.23 -0.19
CA ARG A 55 11.88 -1.08 0.11
C ARG A 55 12.47 0.23 -0.42
N GLN A 56 12.00 0.72 -1.57
CA GLN A 56 12.41 2.02 -2.11
C GLN A 56 12.00 3.20 -1.21
N GLY A 57 11.02 2.99 -0.33
CA GLY A 57 10.67 3.93 0.74
C GLY A 57 11.78 4.24 1.72
N LEU A 58 12.76 3.33 1.91
CA LEU A 58 13.93 3.59 2.76
C LEU A 58 14.75 4.79 2.28
N ASP A 59 14.75 5.04 0.97
CA ASP A 59 15.40 6.19 0.33
C ASP A 59 14.42 7.37 0.13
N CYS A 60 13.27 7.35 0.84
CA CYS A 60 12.14 8.26 0.66
C CYS A 60 11.59 8.29 -0.78
N ASN A 61 11.82 7.24 -1.57
CA ASN A 61 11.25 7.12 -2.91
C ASN A 61 9.90 6.40 -2.86
N TYR A 62 8.82 7.19 -2.72
CA TYR A 62 7.45 6.67 -2.64
C TYR A 62 6.76 6.52 -4.00
N GLN A 63 7.38 6.99 -5.10
CA GLN A 63 6.79 6.94 -6.44
C GLN A 63 6.37 5.51 -6.86
N PRO A 64 7.17 4.45 -6.62
CA PRO A 64 6.77 3.08 -6.92
C PRO A 64 5.47 2.68 -6.21
N MET A 65 5.32 3.05 -4.94
CA MET A 65 4.12 2.74 -4.17
C MET A 65 2.91 3.56 -4.65
N MET A 66 3.13 4.82 -5.07
CA MET A 66 2.06 5.63 -5.68
C MET A 66 1.50 4.94 -6.93
N ASN A 67 2.36 4.39 -7.78
CA ASN A 67 1.93 3.65 -8.98
C ASN A 67 1.13 2.39 -8.63
N TRP A 68 1.49 1.67 -7.56
CA TRP A 68 0.72 0.51 -7.08
C TRP A 68 -0.68 0.88 -6.59
N ILE A 69 -0.80 2.00 -5.88
CA ILE A 69 -2.10 2.50 -5.41
C ILE A 69 -2.95 2.98 -6.59
N GLU A 70 -2.36 3.64 -7.57
CA GLU A 70 -3.08 4.05 -8.79
C GLU A 70 -3.64 2.86 -9.56
N ARG A 71 -2.87 1.77 -9.69
CA ARG A 71 -3.36 0.52 -10.28
C ARG A 71 -4.55 -0.05 -9.50
N ALA A 72 -4.44 -0.09 -8.18
CA ALA A 72 -5.48 -0.59 -7.29
C ALA A 72 -6.78 0.23 -7.32
N PHE A 73 -6.75 1.47 -7.82
CA PHE A 73 -7.95 2.29 -8.07
C PHE A 73 -8.58 2.04 -9.45
N ASN A 74 -7.80 1.59 -10.43
CA ASN A 74 -8.20 1.54 -11.85
C ASN A 74 -8.52 0.13 -12.35
N GLU A 75 -8.36 -0.90 -11.53
CA GLU A 75 -8.86 -2.26 -11.79
C GLU A 75 -10.39 -2.27 -11.56
N ILE A 76 -11.14 -2.15 -12.65
CA ILE A 76 -12.60 -2.42 -12.77
C ILE A 76 -12.79 -3.46 -13.87
#